data_AF-J0N1E4-F1
#
_entry.id   AF-J0N1E4-F1
#
_cell.length_a   1.000
_cell.length_b   1.000
_cell.length_c   1.000
_cell.angle_alpha   90.00
_cell.angle_beta   90.00
_cell.angle_gamma   90.00
#
_symmetry.space_group_name_H-M   'P 1'
#
loop_
_entity.id
_entity.type
_entity.pdbx_description
1 polymer ?
#
loop_
_entity_poly.entity_id
_entity_poly.type
_entity_poly.pdbx_seq_one_letter_code
_entity_poly.pdbx_strand_id
1 'polypeptide(L)' 'MTTGWQKIEGSWYYLGDSGKMTTGWRHIDGYWRFFEPTGELRH' A
#
# COMPACT_ATOMS: atom_id res chain seq x y z
N MET A 1 8.11 10.02 -10.00
CA MET A 1 7.25 9.95 -8.80
C MET A 1 6.84 8.50 -8.67
N THR A 2 7.13 7.83 -7.55
CA THR A 2 6.86 6.40 -7.38
C THR A 2 5.40 6.20 -6.98
N THR A 3 4.66 5.42 -7.74
CA THR A 3 3.24 5.12 -7.49
C THR A 3 3.00 3.61 -7.61
N GLY A 4 1.84 3.16 -7.15
CA GLY A 4 1.44 1.75 -7.18
C GLY A 4 2.11 0.89 -6.12
N TRP A 5 2.14 -0.42 -6.38
CA TRP A 5 2.69 -1.44 -5.50
C TRP A 5 4.22 -1.36 -5.40
N GLN A 6 4.74 -1.37 -4.18
CA GLN A 6 6.17 -1.39 -3.90
C GLN A 6 6.49 -2.50 -2.91
N LYS A 7 7.57 -3.24 -3.16
CA LYS A 7 8.07 -4.26 -2.24
C LYS A 7 9.40 -3.79 -1.66
N ILE A 8 9.43 -3.57 -0.35
CA ILE A 8 10.59 -3.04 0.37
C ILE A 8 10.88 -4.00 1.52
N GLU A 9 12.09 -4.55 1.56
CA GLU A 9 12.55 -5.48 2.62
C GLU A 9 11.62 -6.67 2.91
N GLY A 10 10.82 -7.09 1.91
CA GLY A 10 9.87 -8.19 2.04
C GLY A 10 8.43 -7.76 2.32
N SER A 11 8.23 -6.54 2.82
CA SER A 11 6.91 -5.93 3.04
C SER A 11 6.37 -5.27 1.77
N TRP A 12 5.05 -5.33 1.59
CA TRP A 12 4.35 -4.66 0.49
C TRP A 12 3.78 -3.32 0.92
N TYR A 13 3.89 -2.31 0.06
CA TYR A 13 3.37 -0.96 0.27
C TYR A 13 2.61 -0.52 -0.97
N TYR A 14 1.70 0.44 -0.82
CA TYR A 14 0.98 1.03 -1.94
C TYR A 14 1.04 2.55 -1.90
N LEU A 15 1.61 3.16 -2.94
CA LEU A 15 1.67 4.61 -3.09
C LEU A 15 0.56 5.04 -4.05
N GLY A 16 -0.31 5.93 -3.61
CA GLY A 16 -1.34 6.51 -4.47
C GLY A 16 -0.75 7.42 -5.55
N ASP A 17 -1.60 7.95 -6.43
CA ASP A 17 -1.16 8.73 -7.61
C ASP A 17 -0.33 9.99 -7.29
N SER A 18 -0.44 10.48 -6.05
CA SER A 18 0.37 11.60 -5.53
C SER A 18 1.75 11.19 -5.00
N GLY A 19 2.09 9.89 -5.06
CA GLY A 19 3.27 9.32 -4.40
C GLY A 19 3.17 9.23 -2.88
N LYS A 20 1.97 9.45 -2.31
CA LYS A 20 1.74 9.30 -0.87
C LYS A 20 1.48 7.84 -0.52
N MET A 21 2.15 7.37 0.53
CA MET A 21 1.93 6.05 1.10
C MET A 21 0.50 5.91 1.63
N THR A 22 -0.10 4.75 1.37
CA THR A 22 -1.47 4.46 1.77
C THR A 22 -1.50 3.72 3.10
N THR A 23 -2.44 4.08 3.96
CA THR A 23 -2.69 3.42 5.25
C THR A 23 -4.19 3.11 5.39
N GLY A 24 -4.53 2.17 6.27
CA GLY A 24 -5.90 1.71 6.51
C GLY A 24 -6.44 0.77 5.42
N TRP A 25 -7.76 0.58 5.43
CA TRP A 25 -8.44 -0.26 4.45
C TRP A 25 -8.49 0.38 3.07
N ARG A 26 -8.10 -0.39 2.04
CA ARG A 26 -8.28 -0.03 0.64
C ARG A 26 -8.76 -1.16 -0.22
N HIS A 27 -9.59 -0.80 -1.19
CA HIS A 27 -10.06 -1.69 -2.21
C HIS A 27 -9.17 -1.50 -3.45
N ILE A 28 -8.32 -2.50 -3.73
CA ILE A 28 -7.33 -2.46 -4.82
C ILE A 28 -7.48 -3.76 -5.61
N ASP A 29 -7.61 -3.64 -6.93
CA ASP A 29 -7.76 -4.76 -7.87
C ASP A 29 -8.87 -5.76 -7.50
N GLY A 30 -9.97 -5.28 -6.89
CA GLY A 30 -11.10 -6.12 -6.47
C GLY A 30 -10.95 -6.78 -5.10
N TYR A 31 -9.90 -6.46 -4.35
CA TYR A 31 -9.66 -7.01 -3.01
C TYR A 31 -9.56 -5.90 -1.97
N TRP A 32 -10.16 -6.14 -0.81
CA TRP A 32 -9.90 -5.33 0.38
C TRP A 32 -8.57 -5.72 1.00
N ARG A 33 -7.71 -4.74 1.15
CA ARG A 33 -6.36 -4.85 1.68
C ARG A 33 -6.21 -3.83 2.81
N PHE A 34 -5.61 -4.25 3.92
CA PHE A 34 -5.37 -3.36 5.05
C PHE A 34 -3.89 -2.99 5.11
N PHE A 35 -3.61 -1.70 5.14
CA PHE A 35 -2.26 -1.19 5.34
C PHE A 35 -2.13 -0.68 6.77
N GLU A 36 -1.11 -1.15 7.48
CA GLU A 36 -0.77 -0.69 8.81
C GLU A 36 -0.45 0.82 8.82
N PRO A 37 -0.42 1.48 10.00
CA PRO A 37 0.00 2.88 10.09
C PRO A 37 1.42 3.15 9.54
N THR A 38 2.27 2.11 9.50
CA THR A 38 3.59 2.12 8.86
C THR A 38 3.53 2.04 7.33
N GLY A 39 2.35 1.81 6.76
CA GLY A 39 2.10 1.64 5.32
C GLY A 39 2.31 0.23 4.80
N GLU A 40 2.69 -0.71 5.66
CA GLU A 40 2.88 -2.11 5.31
C GLU A 40 1.52 -2.80 5.10
N LEU A 41 1.39 -3.55 4.01
CA LEU A 41 0.26 -4.41 3.75
C LEU A 41 0.24 -5.54 4.78
N ARG A 42 -0.81 -5.57 5.58
CA ARG A 42 -1.11 -6.69 6.45
C ARG A 42 -1.56 -7.88 5.61
N HIS A 43 -0.91 -9.01 5.85
CA HIS A 43 -1.16 -10.30 5.20
C HIS A 43 -2.21 -11.10 5.97
#